data_AF-A0A8H6XIN7-F1
#
_entry.id   AF-A0A8H6XIN7-F1
#
_cell.length_a   1.000
_cell.length_b   1.000
_cell.length_c   1.000
_cell.angle_alpha   90.00
_cell.angle_beta   90.00
_cell.angle_gamma   90.00
#
_symmetry.space_group_name_H-M   'P 1'
#
loop_
_entity.id
_entity.type
_entity.pdbx_description
1 polymer ?
#
loop_
_entity_poly.entity_id
_entity_poly.type
_entity_poly.pdbx_seq_one_letter_code
_entity_poly.pdbx_strand_id
1 'polypeptide(L)'
;MFLIATIISVVGVACGLSYPEEWPPFFGFLKEVYTIRRLWGRARHQLMRRFVTTHGKFLAHRVLGLRPGTNASYVQLFTAFALSASVHYGAEVMALRSWHGGAFAFFMLQPCAIMLEDFVLYVTRSVGLRNGFAVRLGGYAWVWAWFTLTLPVWQGPLGWAGHTEEGVPVSFLMGLRRGEWMLSP
;
A
#
# COMPACT_ATOMS: atom_id res chain seq x y z
N MET A 1 -11.00 4.90 -4.21
CA MET A 1 -10.00 4.38 -5.17
C MET A 1 -10.19 2.91 -5.52
N PHE A 2 -10.34 1.97 -4.57
CA PHE A 2 -10.59 0.55 -4.91
C PHE A 2 -11.96 0.26 -5.55
N LEU A 3 -13.07 0.83 -5.05
CA LEU A 3 -14.35 0.75 -5.75
C LEU A 3 -14.30 1.40 -7.13
N ILE A 4 -13.57 2.50 -7.26
CA ILE A 4 -13.40 3.20 -8.54
C ILE A 4 -12.57 2.35 -9.52
N ALA A 5 -11.46 1.76 -9.09
CA ALA A 5 -10.65 0.88 -9.93
C ALA A 5 -11.37 -0.41 -10.33
N THR A 6 -12.16 -1.01 -9.43
CA THR A 6 -12.98 -2.17 -9.74
C THR A 6 -14.18 -1.83 -10.63
N ILE A 7 -14.80 -0.66 -10.43
CA ILE A 7 -15.86 -0.16 -11.33
C ILE A 7 -15.27 0.16 -12.71
N ILE A 8 -14.10 0.80 -12.77
CA ILE A 8 -13.40 1.10 -14.03
C ILE A 8 -12.96 -0.18 -14.74
N SER A 9 -12.46 -1.20 -14.01
CA SER A 9 -12.10 -2.48 -14.63
C SER A 9 -13.33 -3.23 -15.14
N VAL A 10 -14.43 -3.22 -14.38
CA VAL A 10 -15.70 -3.85 -14.79
C VAL A 10 -16.29 -3.13 -16.02
N VAL A 11 -16.27 -1.80 -16.04
CA VAL A 11 -16.75 -0.98 -17.16
C VAL A 11 -15.82 -1.14 -18.38
N GLY A 12 -14.50 -1.15 -18.19
CA GLY A 12 -13.52 -1.34 -19.26
C GLY A 12 -13.62 -2.71 -19.93
N VAL A 13 -13.81 -3.78 -19.15
CA VAL A 13 -14.07 -5.13 -19.68
C VAL A 13 -15.45 -5.21 -20.34
N ALA A 14 -16.49 -4.60 -19.76
CA ALA A 14 -17.83 -4.60 -20.34
C ALA A 14 -17.93 -3.80 -21.65
N CYS A 15 -17.12 -2.76 -21.82
CA CYS A 15 -17.02 -1.95 -23.04
C CYS A 15 -15.98 -2.49 -24.05
N GLY A 16 -15.31 -3.62 -23.77
CA GLY A 16 -14.34 -4.24 -24.67
C GLY A 16 -13.00 -3.50 -24.81
N LEU A 17 -12.68 -2.62 -23.86
CA LEU A 17 -11.44 -1.81 -23.86
C LEU A 17 -10.23 -2.54 -23.27
N SER A 18 -10.43 -3.64 -22.53
CA SER A 18 -9.35 -4.42 -21.89
C SER A 18 -9.80 -5.85 -21.59
N TYR A 19 -8.87 -6.81 -21.59
CA TYR A 19 -9.16 -8.22 -21.35
C TYR A 19 -9.07 -8.58 -19.86
N PRO A 20 -9.89 -9.51 -19.34
CA PRO A 20 -9.85 -9.96 -17.94
C PRO A 20 -8.47 -10.49 -17.50
N GLU A 21 -7.69 -10.99 -18.46
CA GLU A 21 -6.38 -11.62 -18.28
C GLU A 21 -5.26 -10.60 -18.04
N GLU A 22 -5.47 -9.35 -18.45
CA GLU A 22 -4.54 -8.23 -18.25
C GLU A 22 -4.59 -7.70 -16.81
N TRP A 23 -5.59 -8.14 -16.04
CA TRP A 23 -5.77 -7.83 -14.62
C TRP A 23 -5.52 -9.12 -13.80
N PRO A 24 -4.25 -9.50 -13.53
CA PRO A 24 -3.97 -10.60 -12.63
C PRO A 24 -4.69 -10.34 -11.30
N PRO A 25 -5.27 -11.35 -10.63
CA PRO A 25 -6.01 -11.15 -9.40
C PRO A 25 -5.07 -10.55 -8.34
N PHE A 26 -5.06 -9.22 -8.23
CA PHE A 26 -4.23 -8.46 -7.28
C PHE A 26 -4.42 -8.95 -5.85
N PHE A 27 -5.56 -9.58 -5.56
CA PHE A 27 -5.92 -10.15 -4.27
C PHE A 27 -6.41 -11.59 -4.42
N GLY A 28 -5.48 -12.55 -4.40
CA GLY A 28 -5.83 -13.95 -4.13
C GLY A 28 -6.61 -14.03 -2.81
N PHE A 29 -7.92 -14.25 -2.93
CA PHE A 29 -8.95 -14.29 -1.89
C PHE A 29 -8.95 -13.10 -0.93
N LEU A 30 -9.80 -12.11 -1.23
CA LEU A 30 -10.17 -10.99 -0.33
C LEU A 30 -10.46 -11.44 1.12
N LYS A 31 -10.85 -12.71 1.33
CA LYS A 31 -11.09 -13.35 2.63
C LYS A 31 -9.89 -13.35 3.59
N GLU A 32 -8.68 -13.06 3.12
CA GLU A 32 -7.45 -13.13 3.91
C GLU A 32 -6.74 -11.78 4.16
N VAL A 33 -7.22 -10.68 3.57
CA VAL A 33 -6.58 -9.34 3.66
C VAL A 33 -7.19 -8.45 4.75
N TYR A 34 -7.49 -9.02 5.91
CA TYR A 34 -7.94 -8.28 7.09
C TYR A 34 -6.79 -7.79 8.00
N THR A 35 -5.55 -7.86 7.53
CA THR A 35 -4.38 -7.30 8.22
C THR A 35 -3.38 -6.77 7.19
N ILE A 36 -2.70 -5.67 7.52
CA ILE A 36 -1.66 -5.04 6.70
C ILE A 36 -0.51 -6.03 6.49
N ARG A 37 -0.15 -6.80 7.53
CA ARG A 37 0.89 -7.84 7.45
C ARG A 37 0.56 -8.91 6.40
N ARG A 38 -0.69 -9.38 6.31
CA ARG A 38 -1.09 -10.41 5.33
C ARG A 38 -1.12 -9.85 3.92
N LEU A 39 -1.64 -8.63 3.75
CA LEU A 39 -1.67 -7.93 2.46
C LEU A 39 -0.26 -7.84 1.87
N TRP A 40 0.69 -7.30 2.64
CA TRP A 40 2.08 -7.19 2.18
C TRP A 40 2.82 -8.52 2.15
N GLY A 41 2.49 -9.48 3.00
CA GLY A 41 3.04 -10.84 2.91
C GLY A 41 2.75 -11.49 1.56
N ARG A 42 1.52 -11.34 1.05
CA ARG A 42 1.09 -11.89 -0.24
C ARG A 42 1.65 -11.08 -1.40
N ALA A 43 1.60 -9.74 -1.34
CA ALA A 43 2.20 -8.88 -2.36
C ALA A 43 3.71 -9.17 -2.51
N ARG A 44 4.44 -9.37 -1.41
CA ARG A 44 5.85 -9.75 -1.43
C ARG A 44 6.09 -11.14 -2.02
N HIS A 45 5.18 -12.10 -1.80
CA HIS A 45 5.31 -13.43 -2.43
C HIS A 45 5.24 -13.37 -3.95
N GLN A 46 4.48 -12.41 -4.51
CA GLN A 46 4.32 -12.25 -5.94
C GLN A 46 5.39 -11.36 -6.57
N LEU A 47 5.73 -10.22 -5.94
CA LEU A 47 6.48 -9.18 -6.63
C LEU A 47 7.99 -9.17 -6.34
N MET A 48 8.43 -9.58 -5.14
CA MET A 48 9.79 -9.19 -4.67
C MET A 48 10.45 -10.18 -3.69
N ARG A 49 9.98 -11.43 -3.62
CA ARG A 49 10.40 -12.41 -2.59
C ARG A 49 11.91 -12.60 -2.51
N ARG A 50 12.64 -12.60 -3.63
CA ARG A 50 14.08 -12.92 -3.64
C ARG A 50 14.98 -11.76 -3.26
N PHE A 51 14.69 -10.56 -3.78
CA PHE A 51 15.49 -9.37 -3.51
C PHE A 51 15.38 -8.93 -2.05
N VAL A 52 14.17 -8.91 -1.53
CA VAL A 52 13.89 -8.35 -0.21
C VAL A 52 14.27 -9.29 0.94
N THR A 53 14.04 -10.60 0.78
CA THR A 53 14.25 -11.55 1.88
C THR A 53 15.71 -11.87 2.14
N THR A 54 16.57 -11.84 1.10
CA THR A 54 18.01 -12.09 1.26
C THR A 54 18.68 -10.99 2.07
N HIS A 55 18.45 -9.72 1.73
CA HIS A 55 19.03 -8.57 2.44
C HIS A 55 18.52 -8.49 3.88
N GLY A 56 17.21 -8.71 4.09
CA GLY A 56 16.64 -8.73 5.43
C GLY A 56 17.22 -9.84 6.30
N LYS A 57 17.38 -11.06 5.77
CA LYS A 57 17.96 -12.19 6.51
C LYS A 57 19.44 -11.99 6.79
N PHE A 58 20.19 -11.44 5.83
CA PHE A 58 21.58 -11.08 6.01
C PHE A 58 21.74 -10.07 7.15
N LEU A 59 20.98 -8.97 7.12
CA LEU A 59 21.04 -7.96 8.16
C LEU A 59 20.62 -8.53 9.53
N ALA A 60 19.52 -9.26 9.59
CA ALA A 60 19.02 -9.83 10.85
C ALA A 60 19.98 -10.85 11.47
N HIS A 61 20.52 -11.78 10.68
CA HIS A 61 21.27 -12.93 11.22
C HIS A 61 22.79 -12.77 11.15
N ARG A 62 23.33 -12.12 10.10
CA ARG A 62 24.78 -11.99 9.91
C ARG A 62 25.34 -10.70 10.50
N VAL A 63 24.60 -9.59 10.40
CA VAL A 63 25.06 -8.31 10.93
C VAL A 63 24.65 -8.13 12.39
N LEU A 64 23.37 -8.38 12.70
CA LEU A 64 22.82 -8.15 14.05
C LEU A 64 22.81 -9.41 14.94
N GLY A 65 23.17 -10.58 14.41
CA GLY A 65 23.25 -11.82 15.20
C GLY A 65 21.92 -12.28 15.82
N LEU A 66 20.78 -11.82 15.29
CA LEU A 66 19.47 -12.12 15.88
C LEU A 66 19.09 -13.58 15.64
N ARG A 67 18.56 -14.22 16.69
CA ARG A 67 17.94 -15.55 16.55
C ARG A 67 16.62 -15.44 15.79
N PRO A 68 16.18 -16.51 15.08
CA PRO A 68 14.85 -16.56 14.49
C PRO A 68 13.77 -16.24 15.53
N GLY A 69 12.91 -15.28 15.23
CA GLY A 69 11.90 -14.77 16.15
C GLY A 69 11.34 -13.42 15.72
N THR A 70 10.60 -12.77 16.62
CA THR A 70 9.90 -11.50 16.36
C THR A 70 10.85 -10.39 15.93
N ASN A 71 11.97 -10.19 16.65
CA ASN A 71 12.94 -9.14 16.34
C ASN A 71 13.58 -9.34 14.96
N ALA A 72 13.98 -10.56 14.63
CA ALA A 72 14.51 -10.88 13.30
C ALA A 72 13.48 -10.66 12.19
N SER A 73 12.19 -10.94 12.47
CA SER A 73 11.09 -10.68 11.55
C SER A 73 10.87 -9.19 11.31
N TYR A 74 10.97 -8.36 12.35
CA TYR A 74 10.86 -6.91 12.22
C TYR A 74 12.04 -6.30 11.48
N VAL A 75 13.28 -6.71 11.74
CA VAL A 75 14.44 -6.26 10.95
C VAL A 75 14.26 -6.58 9.47
N GLN A 76 13.82 -7.80 9.16
CA GLN A 76 13.50 -8.19 7.78
C GLN A 76 12.39 -7.33 7.17
N LEU A 77 11.37 -6.98 7.96
CA LEU A 77 10.26 -6.14 7.53
C LEU A 77 10.70 -4.71 7.24
N PHE A 78 11.47 -4.07 8.15
CA PHE A 78 12.01 -2.74 7.93
C PHE A 78 12.97 -2.70 6.74
N THR A 79 13.85 -3.69 6.62
CA THR A 79 14.75 -3.79 5.45
C THR A 79 13.97 -3.88 4.15
N ALA A 80 12.90 -4.69 4.13
CA ALA A 80 12.03 -4.83 2.97
C ALA A 80 11.41 -3.50 2.53
N PHE A 81 10.81 -2.80 3.48
CA PHE A 81 10.13 -1.54 3.20
C PHE A 81 11.10 -0.41 2.91
N ALA A 82 12.28 -0.37 3.53
CA ALA A 82 13.32 0.60 3.20
C ALA A 82 13.82 0.44 1.76
N LEU A 83 14.09 -0.80 1.32
CA LEU A 83 14.47 -1.05 -0.08
C LEU A 83 13.37 -0.63 -1.05
N SER A 84 12.11 -0.96 -0.72
CA SER A 84 10.97 -0.56 -1.53
C SER A 84 10.77 0.96 -1.55
N ALA A 85 10.95 1.62 -0.41
CA ALA A 85 10.89 3.07 -0.25
C ALA A 85 11.91 3.76 -1.15
N SER A 86 13.16 3.30 -1.17
CA SER A 86 14.22 3.88 -2.00
C SER A 86 13.92 3.79 -3.49
N VAL A 87 13.45 2.61 -3.96
CA VAL A 87 13.12 2.41 -5.38
C VAL A 87 11.97 3.32 -5.81
N HIS A 88 10.88 3.36 -5.02
CA HIS A 88 9.72 4.18 -5.37
C HIS A 88 9.97 5.67 -5.18
N TYR A 89 10.82 6.05 -4.23
CA TYR A 89 11.25 7.45 -4.07
C TYR A 89 12.07 7.92 -5.27
N GLY A 90 13.00 7.10 -5.77
CA GLY A 90 13.72 7.40 -7.01
C GLY A 90 12.76 7.61 -8.18
N ALA A 91 11.78 6.72 -8.34
CA ALA A 91 10.75 6.85 -9.37
C ALA A 91 9.89 8.12 -9.20
N GLU A 92 9.50 8.46 -7.97
CA GLU A 92 8.76 9.68 -7.64
C GLU A 92 9.57 10.93 -7.99
N VAL A 93 10.84 11.00 -7.61
CA VAL A 93 11.73 12.13 -7.92
C VAL A 93 11.89 12.28 -9.43
N MET A 94 12.03 11.18 -10.17
CA MET A 94 12.11 11.22 -11.63
C MET A 94 10.81 11.72 -12.27
N ALA A 95 9.66 11.27 -11.77
CA ALA A 95 8.35 11.64 -12.31
C ALA A 95 7.96 13.09 -11.96
N LEU A 96 8.14 13.51 -10.72
CA LEU A 96 7.74 14.82 -10.22
C LEU A 96 8.83 15.89 -10.35
N ARG A 97 10.06 15.50 -10.72
CA ARG A 97 11.25 16.35 -10.72
C ARG A 97 11.44 17.14 -9.41
N SER A 98 11.00 16.57 -8.31
CA SER A 98 11.00 17.19 -6.98
C SER A 98 11.22 16.17 -5.88
N TRP A 99 11.77 16.63 -4.75
CA TRP A 99 12.14 15.79 -3.60
C TRP A 99 10.98 15.65 -2.59
N HIS A 100 9.77 15.38 -3.06
CA HIS A 100 8.55 15.37 -2.22
C HIS A 100 8.59 14.32 -1.09
N GLY A 101 9.09 13.12 -1.38
CA GLY A 101 9.31 12.07 -0.36
C GLY A 101 8.05 11.30 0.04
N GLY A 102 6.96 11.44 -0.70
CA GLY A 102 5.68 10.79 -0.39
C GLY A 102 5.79 9.28 -0.46
N ALA A 103 6.50 8.75 -1.46
CA ALA A 103 6.80 7.33 -1.59
C ALA A 103 7.56 6.82 -0.36
N PHE A 104 8.63 7.51 0.01
CA PHE A 104 9.49 7.09 1.11
C PHE A 104 8.72 7.02 2.43
N ALA A 105 7.95 8.07 2.73
CA ALA A 105 7.08 8.14 3.90
C ALA A 105 6.05 6.99 3.90
N PHE A 106 5.34 6.79 2.78
CA PHE A 106 4.32 5.76 2.66
C PHE A 106 4.86 4.35 2.96
N PHE A 107 6.00 3.98 2.35
CA PHE A 107 6.59 2.66 2.54
C PHE A 107 7.16 2.47 3.95
N MET A 108 7.80 3.49 4.53
CA MET A 108 8.33 3.40 5.90
C MET A 108 7.25 3.42 6.99
N LEU A 109 6.05 3.91 6.71
CA LEU A 109 4.90 3.80 7.62
C LEU A 109 4.33 2.36 7.71
N GLN A 110 4.47 1.55 6.67
CA GLN A 110 3.95 0.17 6.65
C GLN A 110 4.49 -0.74 7.77
N PRO A 111 5.82 -0.85 8.01
CA PRO A 111 6.33 -1.67 9.10
C PRO A 111 5.86 -1.19 10.47
N CYS A 112 5.72 0.13 10.68
CA CYS A 112 5.16 0.71 11.91
C CYS A 112 3.69 0.29 12.11
N ALA A 113 2.89 0.36 11.05
CA ALA A 113 1.49 -0.08 11.07
C ALA A 113 1.37 -1.57 11.42
N ILE A 114 2.26 -2.39 10.86
CA ILE A 114 2.30 -3.83 11.13
C ILE A 114 2.68 -4.11 12.59
N MET A 115 3.63 -3.37 13.17
CA MET A 115 3.97 -3.52 14.59
C MET A 115 2.80 -3.14 15.49
N LEU A 116 2.11 -2.04 15.19
CA LEU A 116 0.90 -1.63 15.92
C LEU A 116 -0.20 -2.68 15.80
N GLU A 117 -0.44 -3.18 14.60
CA GLU A 117 -1.40 -4.25 14.31
C GLU A 117 -1.08 -5.52 15.10
N ASP A 118 0.19 -5.96 15.10
CA ASP A 118 0.62 -7.13 15.88
C ASP A 118 0.40 -6.92 17.39
N PHE A 119 0.67 -5.71 17.90
CA PHE A 119 0.42 -5.37 19.31
C PHE A 119 -1.07 -5.40 19.66
N VAL A 120 -1.93 -4.81 18.84
CA VAL A 120 -3.39 -4.86 19.04
C VAL A 120 -3.91 -6.29 18.98
N LEU A 121 -3.40 -7.11 18.05
CA LEU A 121 -3.74 -8.53 17.96
C LEU A 121 -3.23 -9.35 19.15
N TYR A 122 -2.10 -8.96 19.74
CA TYR A 122 -1.58 -9.55 20.97
C TYR A 122 -2.49 -9.22 22.16
N VAL A 123 -2.85 -7.94 22.34
CA VAL A 123 -3.73 -7.48 23.42
C VAL A 123 -5.12 -8.12 23.31
N THR A 124 -5.74 -8.12 22.13
CA THR A 124 -7.06 -8.75 21.92
C THR A 124 -7.06 -10.23 22.28
N ARG A 125 -5.99 -10.98 21.96
CA ARG A 125 -5.85 -12.37 22.38
C ARG A 125 -5.69 -12.51 23.88
N SER A 126 -4.94 -11.61 24.53
CA SER A 126 -4.72 -11.64 25.97
C SER A 126 -6.00 -11.42 26.80
N VAL A 127 -6.97 -10.68 26.25
CA VAL A 127 -8.29 -10.45 26.88
C VAL A 127 -9.35 -11.47 26.46
N GLY A 128 -8.95 -12.57 25.80
CA GLY A 128 -9.84 -13.67 25.45
C GLY A 128 -10.69 -13.47 24.19
N LEU A 129 -10.49 -12.38 23.44
CA LEU A 129 -11.16 -12.20 22.15
C LEU A 129 -10.56 -13.16 21.12
N ARG A 130 -11.35 -14.18 20.76
CA ARG A 130 -10.98 -15.15 19.72
C ARG A 130 -11.03 -14.50 18.34
N ASN A 131 -10.20 -14.99 17.42
CA ASN A 131 -10.15 -14.54 16.02
C ASN A 131 -11.39 -14.99 15.23
N GLY A 132 -12.54 -14.41 15.57
CA GLY A 132 -13.84 -14.62 14.96
C GLY A 132 -14.18 -13.59 13.88
N PHE A 133 -15.44 -13.61 13.43
CA PHE A 133 -15.92 -12.73 12.36
C PHE A 133 -15.73 -11.24 12.67
N ALA A 134 -16.06 -10.80 13.89
CA ALA A 134 -15.94 -9.40 14.30
C ALA A 134 -14.50 -8.86 14.25
N VAL A 135 -13.52 -9.65 14.70
CA VAL A 135 -12.09 -9.28 14.64
C VAL A 135 -11.63 -9.15 13.20
N ARG A 136 -12.08 -10.04 12.31
CA ARG A 136 -11.78 -9.95 10.88
C ARG A 136 -12.43 -8.74 10.23
N LEU A 137 -13.68 -8.43 10.56
CA LEU A 137 -14.37 -7.25 10.06
C LEU A 137 -13.66 -5.95 10.48
N GLY A 138 -13.29 -5.85 11.76
CA GLY A 138 -12.49 -4.74 12.26
C GLY A 138 -11.12 -4.65 11.56
N GLY A 139 -10.49 -5.79 11.28
CA GLY A 139 -9.26 -5.87 10.50
C GLY A 139 -9.40 -5.34 9.06
N TYR A 140 -10.50 -5.65 8.37
CA TYR A 140 -10.77 -5.07 7.05
C TYR A 140 -10.96 -3.56 7.11
N ALA A 141 -11.75 -3.08 8.07
CA ALA A 141 -11.95 -1.65 8.27
C ALA A 141 -10.63 -0.94 8.56
N TRP A 142 -9.77 -1.53 9.40
CA TRP A 142 -8.44 -1.05 9.70
C TRP A 142 -7.55 -0.95 8.46
N VAL A 143 -7.41 -2.05 7.69
CA VAL A 143 -6.61 -2.07 6.45
C VAL A 143 -7.12 -1.00 5.48
N TRP A 144 -8.44 -0.92 5.30
CA TRP A 144 -9.05 0.04 4.38
C TRP A 144 -8.81 1.48 4.83
N ALA A 145 -9.02 1.79 6.10
CA ALA A 145 -8.75 3.12 6.66
C ALA A 145 -7.27 3.48 6.52
N TRP A 146 -6.36 2.56 6.83
CA TRP A 146 -4.92 2.76 6.74
C TRP A 146 -4.47 3.17 5.34
N PHE A 147 -4.84 2.38 4.32
CA PHE A 147 -4.47 2.70 2.93
C PHE A 147 -5.22 3.93 2.41
N THR A 148 -6.46 4.17 2.83
CA THR A 148 -7.19 5.39 2.44
C THR A 148 -6.49 6.65 2.95
N LEU A 149 -5.91 6.61 4.15
CA LEU A 149 -5.20 7.74 4.75
C LEU A 149 -3.77 7.90 4.23
N THR A 150 -3.05 6.79 4.03
CA THR A 150 -1.60 6.84 3.74
C THR A 150 -1.30 6.85 2.24
N LEU A 151 -2.10 6.21 1.41
CA LEU A 151 -1.84 6.10 -0.03
C LEU A 151 -1.85 7.45 -0.76
N PRO A 152 -2.75 8.42 -0.44
CA PRO A 152 -2.75 9.74 -1.07
C PRO A 152 -1.46 10.54 -0.85
N VAL A 153 -0.71 10.28 0.23
CA VAL A 153 0.57 10.95 0.50
C VAL A 153 1.59 10.65 -0.60
N TRP A 154 1.54 9.44 -1.17
CA TRP A 154 2.41 9.05 -2.27
C TRP A 154 1.75 9.27 -3.64
N GLN A 155 0.51 8.79 -3.80
CA GLN A 155 -0.16 8.75 -5.10
C GLN A 155 -0.82 10.08 -5.48
N GLY A 156 -1.13 10.94 -4.51
CA GLY A 156 -1.75 12.24 -4.77
C GLY A 156 -0.90 13.10 -5.71
N PRO A 157 0.35 13.44 -5.35
CA PRO A 157 1.23 14.25 -6.19
C PRO A 157 1.45 13.64 -7.59
N LEU A 158 1.60 12.32 -7.68
CA LEU A 158 1.75 11.61 -8.96
C LEU A 158 0.50 11.69 -9.83
N GLY A 159 -0.69 11.56 -9.22
CA GLY A 159 -1.96 11.73 -9.92
C GLY A 159 -2.14 13.15 -10.44
N TRP A 160 -1.80 14.16 -9.64
CA TRP A 160 -1.85 15.56 -10.09
C TRP A 160 -0.87 15.85 -11.23
N ALA A 161 0.35 15.31 -11.17
CA ALA A 161 1.35 15.48 -12.22
C ALA A 161 1.02 14.70 -13.51
N GLY A 162 0.34 13.55 -13.39
CA GLY A 162 -0.15 12.80 -14.56
C GLY A 162 -1.35 13.48 -15.23
N HIS A 163 -2.22 14.13 -14.46
CA HIS A 163 -3.35 14.88 -14.99
C HIS A 163 -2.97 16.23 -15.62
N THR A 164 -1.75 16.74 -15.40
CA THR A 164 -1.32 18.00 -16.03
C THR A 164 -0.89 17.87 -17.49
N GLU A 165 -0.62 16.65 -17.99
CA GLU A 165 -0.25 16.47 -19.41
C GLU A 165 -1.38 15.93 -20.30
N GLU A 166 -2.40 15.24 -19.76
CA GLU A 166 -3.54 14.72 -20.54
C GLU A 166 -4.93 14.90 -19.87
N GLY A 167 -5.04 15.76 -18.86
CA GLY A 167 -6.28 15.93 -18.10
C GLY A 167 -7.36 16.68 -18.87
N VAL A 168 -8.53 16.04 -19.04
CA VAL A 168 -9.79 16.73 -19.34
C VAL A 168 -9.88 17.94 -18.40
N PRO A 169 -10.11 19.16 -18.92
CA PRO A 169 -9.85 20.42 -18.21
C PRO A 169 -10.91 20.72 -17.13
N VAL A 170 -11.44 19.70 -16.46
CA VAL A 170 -12.57 19.80 -15.54
C VAL A 170 -12.20 19.21 -14.18
N SER A 171 -12.09 20.05 -13.15
CA SER A 171 -11.75 19.64 -11.78
C SER A 171 -12.97 19.75 -10.86
N PHE A 172 -13.57 18.60 -10.54
CA PHE A 172 -14.77 18.53 -9.68
C PHE A 172 -14.50 19.02 -8.24
N LEU A 173 -13.29 18.79 -7.75
CA LEU A 173 -12.88 19.13 -6.39
C LEU A 173 -12.61 20.64 -6.24
N MET A 174 -12.10 21.31 -7.30
CA MET A 174 -12.04 22.77 -7.34
C MET A 174 -13.40 23.41 -7.62
N GLY A 175 -14.24 22.81 -8.47
CA GLY A 175 -15.62 23.26 -8.69
C GLY A 175 -16.43 23.34 -7.39
N LEU A 176 -16.37 22.31 -6.55
CA LEU A 176 -17.05 22.29 -5.26
C LEU A 176 -16.45 23.25 -4.22
N ARG A 177 -15.13 23.45 -4.22
CA ARG A 177 -14.45 24.25 -3.19
C ARG A 177 -14.34 25.73 -3.53
N ARG A 178 -14.23 26.07 -4.82
CA ARG A 178 -13.89 27.41 -5.33
C ARG A 178 -14.79 27.89 -6.46
N GLY A 179 -15.69 27.04 -6.98
CA GLY A 179 -16.53 27.38 -8.13
C GLY A 179 -15.78 27.36 -9.48
N GLU A 180 -14.52 26.94 -9.47
CA GLU A 180 -13.66 26.87 -10.65
C GLU A 180 -13.74 25.46 -11.23
N TRP A 181 -14.65 25.30 -12.19
CA TRP A 181 -14.89 24.01 -12.83
C TRP A 181 -13.85 23.68 -13.89
N MET A 182 -13.21 24.68 -14.48
CA MET A 182 -12.21 24.51 -15.53
C MET A 182 -10.83 25.00 -15.12
N LEU A 183 -9.80 24.20 -15.42
CA LEU A 183 -8.41 24.60 -15.24
C LEU A 183 -7.99 25.42 -16.47
N SER A 184 -7.79 26.72 -16.30
CA SER A 184 -7.21 27.56 -17.36
C SER A 184 -5.75 27.16 -17.59
N PRO A 185 -5.29 27.08 -18.86
CA PRO A 185 -3.91 26.74 -19.21
C PRO A 185 -2.89 27.73 -18.63
#